data_AF-A0A5E4MSQ4-F1
#
_entry.id   AF-A0A5E4MSQ4-F1
#
_cell.length_a   1.000
_cell.length_b   1.000
_cell.length_c   1.000
_cell.angle_alpha   90.00
_cell.angle_beta   90.00
_cell.angle_gamma   90.00
#
_symmetry.space_group_name_H-M   'P 1'
#
loop_
_entity.id
_entity.type
_entity.pdbx_description
1 polymer ?
#
loop_
_entity_poly.entity_id
_entity_poly.type
_entity_poly.pdbx_seq_one_letter_code
_entity_poly.pdbx_strand_id
1 'polypeptide(L)'
;MLSIWKHAQVTNKTNKLNIHKPGKPLENPSSYRPISLLSVVGKLFKKILLKRISKIVTDNKIIPDFQFSFKSKHSTIHQLHRVVDQISLAFESKKICIGIFLDIAQAFDRVWHPDLPFKLKSFLPTPYYLLIKSYLN
;
A
#
# COMPACT_ATOMS: atom_id res chain seq x y z
N MET A 1 -25.20 -0.34 -18.25
CA MET A 1 -24.27 -0.68 -17.14
C MET A 1 -22.97 0.16 -17.12
N LEU A 2 -22.88 1.26 -17.89
CA LEU A 2 -21.77 2.25 -17.83
C LEU A 2 -22.20 3.58 -17.17
N SER A 3 -23.49 3.77 -16.91
CA SER A 3 -24.06 5.05 -16.44
C SER A 3 -23.92 5.32 -14.94
N ILE A 4 -23.52 4.31 -14.14
CA ILE A 4 -23.39 4.45 -12.68
C ILE A 4 -22.15 5.28 -12.31
N TRP A 5 -21.10 5.21 -13.13
CA TRP A 5 -19.84 5.92 -12.87
C TRP A 5 -19.92 7.42 -13.12
N LYS A 6 -20.76 7.88 -14.07
CA LYS A 6 -20.97 9.31 -14.31
C LYS A 6 -21.70 10.00 -13.15
N HIS A 7 -22.62 9.32 -12.47
CA HIS A 7 -23.29 9.87 -11.28
C HIS A 7 -22.38 9.88 -10.04
N ALA A 8 -21.42 8.95 -9.93
CA ALA A 8 -20.41 9.00 -8.86
C ALA A 8 -19.44 10.19 -9.00
N GLN A 9 -19.20 10.67 -10.23
CA GLN A 9 -18.33 11.82 -10.47
C GLN A 9 -18.88 13.15 -9.93
N VAL A 10 -20.21 13.26 -9.71
CA VAL A 10 -20.84 14.48 -9.16
C VAL A 10 -20.66 14.60 -7.63
N THR A 11 -20.17 13.56 -6.94
CA THR A 11 -19.91 13.56 -5.48
C THR A 11 -18.42 13.62 -5.09
N ASN A 12 -17.49 13.74 -6.03
CA ASN A 12 -16.05 13.60 -5.78
C ASN A 12 -15.36 14.86 -5.19
N LYS A 13 -15.95 15.49 -4.17
CA LYS A 13 -15.13 16.18 -3.16
C LYS A 13 -14.75 15.13 -2.13
N THR A 14 -13.65 14.40 -2.35
CA THR A 14 -13.07 13.59 -1.26
C THR A 14 -12.80 14.54 -0.09
N ASN A 15 -13.48 14.33 1.04
CA ASN A 15 -13.18 15.07 2.26
C ASN A 15 -11.74 14.74 2.66
N LYS A 16 -10.82 15.65 2.32
CA LYS A 16 -9.41 15.56 2.68
C LYS A 16 -9.24 16.14 4.07
N LEU A 17 -8.85 15.30 5.02
CA LEU A 17 -8.52 15.70 6.38
C LEU A 17 -7.00 15.69 6.53
N ASN A 18 -6.41 16.78 7.01
CA ASN A 18 -4.98 16.86 7.27
C ASN A 18 -4.70 16.49 8.73
N ILE A 19 -3.99 15.39 8.96
CA ILE A 19 -3.56 14.98 10.30
C ILE A 19 -2.14 15.45 10.55
N HIS A 20 -1.93 16.20 11.63
CA HIS A 20 -0.60 16.68 12.02
C HIS A 20 0.30 15.53 12.49
N LYS A 21 1.56 15.55 12.06
CA LYS A 21 2.58 14.58 12.49
C LYS A 21 3.07 14.97 13.89
N PRO A 22 3.15 14.01 14.84
CA PRO A 22 3.64 14.31 16.18
C PRO A 22 5.08 14.84 16.13
N GLY A 23 5.39 15.87 16.93
CA GLY A 23 6.73 16.44 17.06
C GLY A 23 7.24 17.26 15.86
N LYS A 24 6.36 17.69 14.94
CA LYS A 24 6.71 18.56 13.81
C LYS A 24 6.13 19.98 13.99
N PRO A 25 6.74 21.01 13.36
CA PRO A 25 6.26 22.39 13.47
C PRO A 25 4.94 22.59 12.72
N LEU A 26 3.99 23.30 13.33
CA LEU A 26 2.63 23.49 12.78
C LEU A 26 2.60 24.34 11.50
N GLU A 27 3.60 25.19 11.31
CA GLU A 27 3.68 26.17 10.21
C GLU A 27 4.04 25.51 8.87
N ASN A 28 4.68 24.34 8.90
CA ASN A 28 5.13 23.66 7.69
C ASN A 28 4.05 22.75 7.10
N PRO A 29 3.67 22.90 5.82
CA PRO A 29 2.66 22.03 5.18
C PRO A 29 3.10 20.57 5.13
N SER A 30 4.41 20.29 5.07
CA SER A 30 4.98 18.94 5.14
C SER A 30 4.77 18.23 6.49
N SER A 31 4.40 18.98 7.54
CA SER A 31 4.10 18.45 8.87
C SER A 31 2.75 17.75 8.93
N TYR A 32 1.93 17.84 7.89
CA TYR A 32 0.62 17.19 7.83
C TYR A 32 0.64 15.94 6.94
N ARG A 33 -0.30 15.03 7.19
CA ARG A 33 -0.62 13.87 6.35
C ARG A 33 -2.03 14.06 5.80
N PRO A 34 -2.19 14.26 4.48
CA PRO A 34 -3.52 14.32 3.89
C PRO A 34 -4.14 12.91 3.89
N ILE A 35 -5.33 12.78 4.47
CA ILE A 35 -6.11 11.55 4.48
C ILE A 35 -7.38 11.77 3.68
N SER A 36 -7.58 10.95 2.66
CA SER A 36 -8.80 10.94 1.87
C SER A 36 -9.84 10.06 2.54
N LEU A 37 -10.95 10.64 3.00
CA LEU A 37 -12.07 9.90 3.56
C LEU A 37 -12.99 9.42 2.43
N LEU A 38 -13.07 8.10 2.28
CA LEU A 38 -14.05 7.46 1.41
C LEU A 38 -15.42 7.40 2.09
N SER A 39 -16.48 7.49 1.30
CA SER A 39 -17.85 7.21 1.75
C SER A 39 -17.96 5.78 2.29
N VAL A 40 -18.99 5.50 3.10
CA VAL A 40 -19.23 4.15 3.66
C VAL A 40 -19.32 3.10 2.53
N VAL A 41 -20.04 3.44 1.46
CA VAL A 41 -20.15 2.60 0.26
C VAL A 41 -18.78 2.37 -0.38
N GLY A 42 -17.97 3.42 -0.52
CA GLY A 42 -16.61 3.31 -1.05
C GLY A 42 -15.72 2.41 -0.19
N LYS A 43 -15.80 2.52 1.15
CA LYS A 43 -15.04 1.66 2.07
C LYS A 43 -15.45 0.20 1.93
N LEU A 44 -16.75 -0.08 1.84
CA LEU A 44 -17.28 -1.43 1.63
C LEU A 44 -16.79 -2.00 0.30
N PHE A 45 -16.91 -1.22 -0.77
CA PHE A 45 -16.46 -1.62 -2.11
C PHE A 45 -14.96 -1.94 -2.12
N LYS A 46 -14.13 -1.06 -1.54
CA LYS A 46 -12.69 -1.28 -1.40
C LYS A 46 -12.38 -2.57 -0.63
N LYS A 47 -13.12 -2.87 0.45
CA LYS A 47 -12.93 -4.10 1.25
C LYS A 47 -13.24 -5.35 0.44
N ILE A 48 -14.33 -5.35 -0.34
CA ILE A 48 -14.70 -6.47 -1.23
C ILE A 48 -13.63 -6.66 -2.32
N LEU A 49 -13.23 -5.57 -2.97
CA LEU A 49 -12.22 -5.59 -4.01
C LEU A 49 -10.88 -6.11 -3.50
N LEU A 50 -10.42 -5.60 -2.35
CA LEU A 50 -9.19 -6.03 -1.69
C LEU A 50 -9.22 -7.53 -1.42
N LYS A 51 -10.31 -8.07 -0.86
CA LYS A 51 -10.44 -9.52 -0.60
C LYS A 51 -10.24 -10.36 -1.86
N ARG A 52 -10.80 -9.93 -3.00
CA ARG A 52 -10.67 -10.64 -4.29
C ARG A 52 -9.25 -10.55 -4.85
N ILE A 53 -8.65 -9.36 -4.84
CA ILE A 53 -7.28 -9.16 -5.34
C ILE A 53 -6.26 -9.89 -4.45
N SER A 54 -6.41 -9.81 -3.12
CA SER A 54 -5.51 -10.48 -2.18
C SER A 54 -5.47 -11.99 -2.42
N LYS A 55 -6.60 -12.62 -2.74
CA LYS A 55 -6.63 -14.04 -3.10
C LYS A 55 -5.74 -14.33 -4.32
N ILE A 56 -5.91 -13.59 -5.41
CA ILE A 56 -5.09 -13.74 -6.64
C ILE A 56 -3.60 -13.55 -6.34
N VAL A 57 -3.28 -12.51 -5.57
CA VAL A 57 -1.90 -12.19 -5.18
C VAL A 57 -1.25 -13.29 -4.35
N THR A 58 -2.01 -13.90 -3.42
CA THR A 58 -1.54 -15.02 -2.59
C THR A 58 -1.41 -16.30 -3.41
N ASP A 59 -2.41 -16.65 -4.21
CA ASP A 59 -2.43 -17.88 -5.02
C ASP A 59 -1.27 -17.89 -6.04
N ASN A 60 -0.97 -16.74 -6.64
CA ASN A 60 0.10 -16.58 -7.62
C ASN A 60 1.46 -16.20 -6.99
N LYS A 61 1.58 -16.13 -5.66
CA LYS A 61 2.80 -15.74 -4.93
C LYS A 61 3.46 -14.45 -5.45
N ILE A 62 2.66 -13.44 -5.79
CA ILE A 62 3.14 -12.20 -6.41
C ILE A 62 3.97 -11.35 -5.44
N ILE A 63 3.59 -11.34 -4.15
CA ILE A 63 4.31 -10.61 -3.11
C ILE A 63 5.39 -11.52 -2.51
N PRO A 64 6.65 -11.08 -2.43
CA PRO A 64 7.73 -11.87 -1.84
C PRO A 64 7.49 -12.24 -0.38
N ASP A 65 8.04 -13.37 0.06
CA ASP A 65 7.86 -13.87 1.42
C ASP A 65 8.56 -13.04 2.50
N PHE A 66 9.56 -12.24 2.11
CA PHE A 66 10.23 -11.30 2.99
C PHE A 66 9.47 -9.97 3.16
N GLN A 67 8.34 -9.75 2.47
CA GLN A 67 7.49 -8.58 2.70
C GLN A 67 6.45 -8.87 3.79
N PHE A 68 6.61 -8.19 4.93
CA PHE A 68 5.71 -8.34 6.09
C PHE A 68 4.63 -7.26 6.13
N SER A 69 4.89 -6.09 5.56
CA SER A 69 3.93 -4.99 5.50
C SER A 69 2.79 -5.28 4.53
N PHE A 70 1.56 -4.97 4.96
CA PHE A 70 0.31 -5.14 4.20
C PHE A 70 -0.02 -6.57 3.75
N LYS A 71 0.63 -7.59 4.34
CA LYS A 71 0.35 -9.02 4.11
C LYS A 71 -0.47 -9.59 5.27
N SER A 72 -1.44 -10.45 4.95
CA SER A 72 -2.21 -11.14 6.00
C SER A 72 -1.30 -12.05 6.82
N LYS A 73 -1.59 -12.17 8.13
CA LYS A 73 -0.84 -13.00 9.09
C LYS A 73 0.65 -12.62 9.26
N HIS A 74 1.05 -11.43 8.83
CA HIS A 74 2.40 -10.89 9.04
C HIS A 74 2.30 -9.64 9.92
N SER A 75 3.27 -9.45 10.80
CA SER A 75 3.37 -8.26 11.66
C SER A 75 4.81 -7.74 11.69
N THR A 76 4.98 -6.52 12.16
CA THR A 76 6.31 -5.91 12.37
C THR A 76 7.16 -6.71 13.35
N ILE A 77 6.54 -7.40 14.31
CA ILE A 77 7.21 -8.29 15.27
C ILE A 77 7.88 -9.46 14.53
N HIS A 78 7.18 -10.11 13.59
CA HIS A 78 7.78 -11.19 12.81
C HIS A 78 8.98 -10.72 11.98
N GLN A 79 8.90 -9.52 11.41
CA GLN A 79 10.03 -8.94 10.67
C GLN A 79 11.21 -8.64 11.59
N LEU A 80 10.95 -8.14 12.80
CA LEU A 80 12.00 -7.88 13.79
C LEU A 80 12.69 -9.17 14.23
N HIS A 81 11.92 -10.21 14.58
CA HIS A 81 12.48 -11.52 14.92
C HIS A 81 13.41 -12.03 13.83
N ARG A 82 12.98 -11.99 12.57
CA ARG A 82 13.83 -12.40 11.45
C ARG A 82 15.16 -11.64 11.40
N VAL A 83 15.15 -10.31 11.61
CA VAL A 83 16.38 -9.50 11.59
C VAL A 83 17.29 -9.87 12.76
N VAL A 84 16.72 -10.03 13.96
CA VAL A 84 17.47 -10.45 15.15
C VAL A 84 18.09 -11.83 14.94
N ASP A 85 17.33 -12.79 14.41
CA ASP A 85 17.83 -14.14 14.13
C ASP A 85 19.01 -14.12 13.15
N GLN A 86 18.96 -13.29 12.10
CA GLN A 86 20.08 -13.15 11.16
C GLN A 86 21.33 -12.57 11.84
N ILE A 87 21.17 -11.61 12.74
CA ILE A 87 22.27 -11.03 13.51
C ILE A 87 22.87 -12.09 14.45
N SER A 88 22.03 -12.83 15.17
CA SER A 88 22.46 -13.90 16.08
C SER A 88 23.22 -15.00 15.34
N LEU A 89 22.71 -15.48 14.20
CA LEU A 89 23.38 -16.49 13.39
C LEU A 89 24.74 -16.04 12.86
N ALA A 90 24.86 -14.77 12.45
CA ALA A 90 26.13 -14.21 12.01
C ALA A 90 27.12 -14.11 13.18
N PHE A 91 26.65 -13.72 14.36
CA PHE A 91 27.46 -13.65 15.58
C PHE A 91 27.98 -15.02 16.01
N GLU A 92 27.11 -16.04 16.04
CA GLU A 92 27.49 -17.43 16.33
C GLU A 92 28.52 -17.98 15.34
N SER A 93 28.37 -17.62 14.06
CA SER A 93 29.28 -18.00 12.99
C SER A 93 30.58 -17.19 12.96
N LYS A 94 30.80 -16.26 13.91
CA LYS A 94 31.93 -15.31 13.94
C LYS A 94 32.07 -14.50 12.64
N LYS A 95 30.95 -14.19 11.98
CA LYS A 95 30.88 -13.38 10.76
C LYS A 95 30.47 -11.94 11.08
N ILE A 96 30.87 -11.02 10.21
CA ILE A 96 30.41 -9.63 10.26
C ILE A 96 29.02 -9.55 9.61
N CYS A 97 28.06 -8.93 10.31
CA CYS A 97 26.72 -8.66 9.79
C CYS A 97 26.57 -7.16 9.50
N ILE A 98 26.20 -6.81 8.27
CA ILE A 98 25.96 -5.42 7.84
C ILE A 98 24.47 -5.27 7.52
N GLY A 99 23.82 -4.28 8.15
CA GLY A 99 22.42 -3.93 7.89
C GLY A 99 22.32 -2.64 7.07
N ILE A 100 21.52 -2.66 6.00
CA ILE A 100 21.19 -1.48 5.19
C ILE A 100 19.70 -1.19 5.34
N PHE A 101 19.37 0.01 5.82
CA PHE A 101 17.99 0.46 6.02
C PHE A 101 17.67 1.57 5.01
N LEU A 102 16.61 1.37 4.23
CA LEU A 102 16.14 2.32 3.23
C LEU A 102 14.73 2.80 3.59
N ASP A 103 14.52 4.11 3.61
CA ASP A 103 13.21 4.73 3.76
C ASP A 103 12.88 5.60 2.54
N ILE A 104 11.68 5.42 1.98
CA ILE A 104 11.23 6.14 0.80
C ILE A 104 10.32 7.29 1.27
N ALA A 105 10.81 8.52 1.13
CA ALA A 105 10.02 9.71 1.44
C ALA A 105 8.77 9.78 0.54
N GLN A 106 7.59 9.94 1.15
CA GLN A 106 6.30 10.11 0.45
C GLN A 106 6.01 8.99 -0.57
N ALA A 107 6.23 7.73 -0.18
CA ALA A 107 6.12 6.58 -1.08
C ALA A 107 4.80 6.47 -1.86
N PHE A 108 3.67 6.91 -1.29
CA PHE A 108 2.37 6.89 -1.99
C PHE A 108 2.21 8.04 -2.99
N ASP A 109 2.79 9.20 -2.71
CA ASP A 109 2.71 10.38 -3.58
C ASP A 109 3.69 10.28 -4.77
N ARG A 110 4.75 9.47 -4.62
CA ARG A 110 5.80 9.25 -5.65
C ARG A 110 5.51 8.08 -6.59
N VAL A 111 4.32 7.49 -6.55
CA VAL A 111 3.97 6.37 -7.42
C VAL A 111 3.85 6.85 -8.87
N TRP A 112 4.56 6.19 -9.78
CA TRP A 112 4.50 6.50 -11.21
C TRP A 112 3.19 5.97 -11.82
N HIS A 113 2.18 6.86 -11.88
CA HIS A 113 0.83 6.53 -12.33
C HIS A 113 0.74 5.94 -13.76
N PRO A 114 1.54 6.36 -14.76
CA PRO A 114 1.50 5.75 -16.09
C PRO A 114 1.89 4.27 -16.13
N ASP A 115 2.82 3.83 -15.28
CA ASP A 115 3.45 2.51 -15.32
C ASP A 115 2.78 1.50 -14.38
N LEU A 116 2.19 2.00 -13.29
CA LEU A 116 1.48 1.15 -12.34
C LEU A 116 0.43 0.25 -13.01
N PRO A 117 -0.42 0.74 -13.95
CA PRO A 117 -1.35 -0.11 -14.67
C PRO A 117 -0.67 -1.22 -15.49
N PHE A 118 0.47 -0.96 -16.12
CA PHE A 118 1.20 -1.99 -16.87
C PHE A 118 1.68 -3.11 -15.95
N LYS A 119 2.19 -2.75 -14.76
CA LYS A 119 2.57 -3.72 -13.74
C LYS A 119 1.38 -4.52 -13.22
N LEU A 120 0.23 -3.87 -13.01
CA LEU A 120 -0.99 -4.57 -12.56
C LEU A 120 -1.54 -5.54 -13.62
N LYS A 121 -1.43 -5.20 -14.90
CA LYS A 121 -1.90 -6.05 -16.01
C LYS A 121 -1.18 -7.39 -16.09
N SER A 122 0.05 -7.50 -15.60
CA SER A 122 0.83 -8.75 -15.68
C SER A 122 0.32 -9.86 -14.75
N PHE A 123 -0.42 -9.52 -13.69
CA PHE A 123 -0.89 -10.51 -12.70
C PHE A 123 -2.37 -10.36 -12.31
N LEU A 124 -3.06 -9.28 -12.69
CA LEU A 124 -4.49 -9.11 -12.45
C LEU A 124 -5.31 -9.39 -13.72
N PRO A 125 -6.46 -10.09 -13.59
CA PRO A 125 -7.45 -10.18 -14.66
C PRO A 125 -7.93 -8.79 -15.11
N THR A 126 -8.21 -8.67 -16.41
CA THR A 126 -8.70 -7.46 -17.08
C THR A 126 -9.78 -6.66 -16.32
N PRO A 127 -10.85 -7.26 -15.77
CA PRO A 127 -11.88 -6.47 -15.07
C PRO A 127 -11.35 -5.75 -13.83
N TYR A 128 -10.42 -6.35 -13.07
CA TYR A 128 -9.83 -5.71 -11.90
C TYR A 128 -8.83 -4.62 -12.30
N TYR A 129 -8.04 -4.87 -13.34
CA TYR A 129 -7.14 -3.88 -13.91
C TYR A 129 -7.88 -2.62 -14.38
N LEU A 130 -8.95 -2.78 -15.17
CA LEU A 130 -9.73 -1.64 -15.69
C LEU A 130 -10.39 -0.84 -14.56
N LEU A 131 -10.89 -1.53 -13.53
CA LEU A 131 -11.48 -0.90 -12.35
C LEU A 131 -10.45 -0.05 -11.60
N ILE A 132 -9.26 -0.59 -11.34
CA ILE A 132 -8.19 0.16 -10.65
C ILE A 132 -7.70 1.32 -11.50
N LYS A 133 -7.55 1.11 -12.82
CA LYS A 133 -7.17 2.18 -13.76
C LYS A 133 -8.18 3.33 -13.74
N SER A 134 -9.47 3.03 -13.70
CA SER A 134 -10.54 4.04 -13.59
C SER A 134 -10.58 4.75 -12.23
N TYR A 135 -9.98 4.18 -11.18
CA TYR A 135 -9.88 4.81 -9.86
C TYR A 135 -8.65 5.71 -9.74
N LEU A 136 -7.61 5.43 -10.51
CA LEU A 136 -6.35 6.19 -10.50
C LEU A 136 -6.34 7.39 -11.47
N ASN A 137 -7.21 7.37 -12.48
CA ASN A 137 -7.47 8.47 -13.43
C ASN A 137 -8.65 9.33 -12.94
#